data_AF-A0A367KP81-F1
#
_entry.id   AF-A0A367KP81-F1
#
_cell.length_a   1.000
_cell.length_b   1.000
_cell.length_c   1.000
_cell.angle_alpha   90.00
_cell.angle_beta   90.00
_cell.angle_gamma   90.00
#
_symmetry.space_group_name_H-M   'P 1'
#
loop_
_entity.id
_entity.type
_entity.pdbx_description
1 polymer ?
#
loop_
_entity_poly.entity_id
_entity_poly.type
_entity_poly.pdbx_seq_one_letter_code
_entity_poly.pdbx_strand_id
1 'polypeptide(L)'
;MAIPLLNKRGTGVHLDVQSESDFCSYLPPKQGQLVAATEEDASPFCTVAKDYAAAFPLGFIQSAHFLRTKDFFQVTGKIDHTKYNLISTDGGGQYDHKDLPHGTCNGLKYFVNLVEPDSNVFCIRCCQKKKDCNTGISTQGCRRIVP
;
A
#
# COMPACT_ATOMS: atom_id res chain seq x y z
N MET A 1 32.08 15.65 -2.09
CA MET A 1 30.86 15.86 -1.28
C MET A 1 29.80 14.93 -1.83
N ALA A 2 29.47 13.86 -1.10
CA ALA A 2 28.39 12.97 -1.51
C ALA A 2 27.08 13.73 -1.37
N ILE A 3 26.30 13.78 -2.44
CA ILE A 3 24.89 14.19 -2.37
C ILE A 3 24.25 13.24 -1.36
N PRO A 4 23.61 13.72 -0.28
CA PRO A 4 22.86 12.81 0.57
C PRO A 4 21.80 12.21 -0.34
N LEU A 5 21.86 10.89 -0.55
CA LEU A 5 20.76 10.16 -1.17
C LEU A 5 19.52 10.58 -0.38
N LEU A 6 18.59 11.31 -1.01
CA LEU A 6 17.27 11.46 -0.45
C LEU A 6 16.78 10.02 -0.30
N ASN A 7 16.75 9.49 0.93
CA ASN A 7 16.21 8.16 1.17
C ASN A 7 14.77 8.19 0.66
N LYS A 8 14.47 7.39 -0.38
CA LYS A 8 13.12 7.27 -0.91
C LYS A 8 12.19 6.81 0.22
N ARG A 9 11.00 7.40 0.33
CA ARG A 9 10.06 7.08 1.40
C ARG A 9 9.54 5.66 1.24
N GLY A 10 9.18 5.02 2.34
CA GLY A 10 8.73 3.62 2.35
C GLY A 10 9.87 2.60 2.32
N THR A 11 11.09 2.98 1.91
CA THR A 11 12.27 2.12 2.06
C THR A 11 12.58 1.91 3.55
N GLY A 12 12.72 0.66 3.97
CA GLY A 12 12.93 0.34 5.40
C GLY A 12 11.72 0.53 6.31
N VAL A 13 10.53 0.87 5.79
CA VAL A 13 9.31 1.02 6.61
C VAL A 13 8.67 -0.34 6.89
N HIS A 14 8.22 -0.55 8.12
CA HIS A 14 7.50 -1.73 8.56
C HIS A 14 6.01 -1.42 8.67
N LEU A 15 5.19 -1.92 7.75
CA LEU A 15 3.74 -1.79 7.82
C LEU A 15 3.12 -2.86 8.71
N ASP A 16 2.10 -2.47 9.46
CA ASP A 16 1.26 -3.38 10.25
C ASP A 16 -0.10 -3.60 9.58
N VAL A 17 -0.56 -4.85 9.51
CA VAL A 17 -1.85 -5.26 8.97
C VAL A 17 -2.46 -6.30 9.91
N GLN A 18 -3.33 -5.86 10.83
CA GLN A 18 -3.82 -6.69 11.94
C GLN A 18 -5.32 -6.98 11.87
N SER A 19 -6.13 -6.04 11.38
CA SER A 19 -7.58 -6.19 11.20
C SER A 19 -8.13 -5.18 10.19
N GLU A 20 -9.43 -5.21 9.93
CA GLU A 20 -10.14 -4.23 9.09
C GLU A 20 -10.14 -2.82 9.68
N SER A 21 -9.93 -2.69 10.99
CA SER A 21 -9.88 -1.40 11.72
C SER A 21 -8.48 -1.02 12.22
N ASP A 22 -7.50 -1.91 12.06
CA ASP A 22 -6.09 -1.69 12.44
C ASP A 22 -5.17 -2.25 11.35
N PHE A 23 -4.92 -1.42 10.35
CA PHE A 23 -3.97 -1.69 9.28
C PHE A 23 -3.33 -0.41 8.74
N CYS A 24 -2.24 -0.61 8.02
CA CYS A 24 -1.53 0.40 7.26
C CYS A 24 -1.46 0.03 5.77
N SER A 25 -1.32 1.05 4.92
CA SER A 25 -1.13 0.97 3.47
C SER A 25 -0.17 2.07 3.06
N TYR A 26 0.45 1.93 1.90
CA TYR A 26 1.13 3.04 1.23
C TYR A 26 0.15 3.86 0.41
N LEU A 27 0.45 5.15 0.28
CA LEU A 27 -0.15 6.10 -0.67
C LEU A 27 0.96 6.92 -1.35
N PRO A 28 0.65 7.61 -2.46
CA PRO A 28 1.56 8.58 -3.03
C PRO A 28 1.98 9.60 -1.98
N PRO A 29 3.27 10.00 -1.93
CA PRO A 29 3.73 10.87 -0.85
C PRO A 29 3.23 12.30 -0.91
N LYS A 30 2.73 12.73 -2.07
CA LYS A 30 2.02 13.99 -2.24
C LYS A 30 0.70 13.71 -2.93
N GLN A 31 -0.31 14.46 -2.51
CA GLN A 31 -1.63 14.46 -3.15
C GLN A 31 -1.52 14.84 -4.64
N GLY A 32 -2.39 14.30 -5.48
CA GLY A 32 -2.41 14.56 -6.92
C GLY A 32 -1.29 13.91 -7.72
N GLN A 33 -0.49 13.01 -7.13
CA GLN A 33 0.48 12.20 -7.87
C GLN A 33 -0.15 10.89 -8.36
N LEU A 34 0.31 10.41 -9.52
CA LEU A 34 -0.03 9.08 -10.02
C LEU A 34 0.59 8.00 -9.12
N VAL A 35 -0.18 6.97 -8.78
CA VAL A 35 0.27 5.85 -7.95
C VAL A 35 1.48 5.17 -8.59
N ALA A 36 1.37 4.77 -9.86
CA ALA A 36 2.45 4.13 -10.62
C ALA A 36 3.73 4.97 -10.70
N ALA A 37 3.63 6.30 -10.73
CA ALA A 37 4.79 7.20 -10.79
C ALA A 37 5.54 7.30 -9.44
N THR A 38 4.98 6.74 -8.37
CA THR A 38 5.52 6.82 -7.01
C THR A 38 5.87 5.46 -6.42
N GLU A 39 5.83 4.36 -7.18
CA GLU A 39 6.01 2.98 -6.68
C GLU A 39 7.31 2.79 -5.87
N GLU A 40 8.37 3.55 -6.18
CA GLU A 40 9.65 3.52 -5.48
C GLU A 40 9.81 4.56 -4.35
N ASP A 41 8.85 5.48 -4.18
CA ASP A 41 8.85 6.55 -3.18
C ASP A 41 7.43 6.68 -2.62
N ALA A 42 7.11 5.91 -1.59
CA ALA A 42 5.76 5.77 -1.06
C ALA A 42 5.67 6.22 0.40
N SER A 43 4.54 6.81 0.81
CA SER A 43 4.37 7.25 2.21
C SER A 43 3.39 6.32 2.95
N PRO A 44 3.73 5.84 4.16
CA PRO A 44 2.86 4.98 4.93
C PRO A 44 1.73 5.78 5.57
N PHE A 45 0.53 5.21 5.50
CA PHE A 45 -0.68 5.68 6.18
C PHE A 45 -1.34 4.54 6.92
N CYS A 46 -1.92 4.82 8.08
CA CYS A 46 -2.55 3.83 8.93
C CYS A 46 -3.95 4.28 9.35
N THR A 47 -4.80 3.33 9.72
CA THR A 47 -6.12 3.60 10.35
C THR A 47 -6.00 4.46 11.60
N VAL A 48 -4.94 4.28 12.38
CA VAL A 48 -4.52 5.13 13.50
C VAL A 48 -3.08 5.58 13.26
N ALA A 49 -2.77 6.86 13.51
CA ALA A 49 -1.43 7.39 13.34
C ALA A 49 -0.39 6.61 14.17
N LYS A 50 0.82 6.47 13.63
CA LYS A 50 1.98 5.82 14.26
C LYS A 50 3.20 6.72 14.11
N ASP A 51 4.26 6.47 14.89
CA ASP A 51 5.50 7.29 14.84
C ASP A 51 6.12 7.35 13.43
N TYR A 52 5.88 6.32 12.61
CA TYR A 52 6.39 6.21 11.24
C TYR A 52 5.35 6.52 10.15
N ALA A 53 4.07 6.77 10.50
CA ALA A 53 2.98 6.86 9.53
C ALA A 53 1.85 7.80 9.97
N ALA A 54 1.35 8.60 9.02
CA ALA A 54 0.17 9.43 9.24
C ALA A 54 -1.11 8.59 9.34
N ALA A 55 -2.16 9.13 9.95
CA ALA A 55 -3.49 8.52 9.83
C ALA A 55 -4.05 8.73 8.41
N PHE A 56 -4.83 7.77 7.89
CA PHE A 56 -5.64 8.00 6.70
C PHE A 56 -6.53 9.24 6.89
N PRO A 57 -6.74 10.06 5.85
CA PRO A 57 -7.71 11.14 5.92
C PRO A 57 -9.09 10.63 6.32
N LEU A 58 -9.84 11.44 7.06
CA LEU A 58 -11.18 11.05 7.49
C LEU A 58 -12.07 10.72 6.28
N GLY A 59 -12.68 9.54 6.31
CA GLY A 59 -13.52 9.02 5.23
C GLY A 59 -12.76 8.49 4.01
N PHE A 60 -11.43 8.44 4.04
CA PHE A 60 -10.64 7.87 2.94
C PHE A 60 -10.91 6.37 2.79
N ILE A 61 -10.93 5.61 3.89
CA ILE A 61 -11.33 4.20 3.88
C ILE A 61 -12.85 4.12 3.99
N GLN A 62 -13.50 3.58 2.95
CA GLN A 62 -14.97 3.41 2.88
C GLN A 62 -15.41 2.02 3.34
N SER A 63 -14.61 1.00 3.01
CA SER A 63 -14.77 -0.35 3.54
C SER A 63 -13.43 -1.06 3.61
N ALA A 64 -13.31 -2.02 4.52
CA ALA A 64 -12.14 -2.87 4.67
C ALA A 64 -12.57 -4.29 5.05
N HIS A 65 -11.92 -5.29 4.47
CA HIS A 65 -12.15 -6.70 4.72
C HIS A 65 -10.81 -7.36 5.01
N PHE A 66 -10.64 -7.79 6.26
CA PHE A 66 -9.43 -8.48 6.69
C PHE A 66 -9.54 -9.99 6.49
N LEU A 67 -8.48 -10.60 5.97
CA LEU A 67 -8.32 -12.04 5.91
C LEU A 67 -6.91 -12.43 6.32
N ARG A 68 -6.84 -13.37 7.26
CA ARG A 68 -5.59 -13.98 7.71
C ARG A 68 -5.60 -15.46 7.42
N THR A 69 -4.49 -15.95 6.87
CA THR A 69 -4.22 -17.37 6.71
C THR A 69 -2.85 -17.69 7.30
N LYS A 70 -2.40 -18.95 7.16
CA LYS A 70 -1.03 -19.33 7.50
C LYS A 70 0.02 -18.71 6.55
N ASP A 71 -0.40 -18.34 5.34
CA ASP A 71 0.50 -17.91 4.26
C ASP A 71 0.52 -16.39 4.09
N PHE A 72 -0.55 -15.68 4.50
CA PHE A 72 -0.64 -14.23 4.36
C PHE A 72 -1.58 -13.54 5.35
N PHE A 73 -1.42 -12.21 5.42
CA PHE A 73 -2.34 -11.26 6.05
C PHE A 73 -2.77 -10.29 4.95
N GLN A 74 -4.06 -9.96 4.85
CA GLN A 74 -4.51 -8.99 3.85
C GLN A 74 -5.65 -8.13 4.34
N VAL A 75 -5.73 -6.94 3.76
CA VAL A 75 -6.93 -6.11 3.74
C VAL A 75 -7.25 -5.79 2.29
N THR A 76 -8.49 -5.99 1.89
CA THR A 76 -9.05 -5.47 0.63
C THR A 76 -10.19 -4.52 0.95
N GLY A 77 -10.46 -3.55 0.09
CA GLY A 77 -11.52 -2.60 0.42
C GLY A 77 -11.78 -1.54 -0.62
N LYS A 78 -12.60 -0.58 -0.21
CA LYS A 78 -12.97 0.60 -0.98
C LYS A 78 -12.39 1.85 -0.36
N ILE A 79 -11.94 2.76 -1.22
CA ILE A 79 -11.50 4.11 -0.83
C ILE A 79 -12.45 5.18 -1.38
N ASP A 80 -12.38 6.37 -0.80
CA ASP A 80 -12.81 7.60 -1.44
C ASP A 80 -11.56 8.38 -1.86
N HIS A 81 -11.22 8.28 -3.14
CA HIS A 81 -10.01 8.88 -3.72
C HIS A 81 -9.95 10.40 -3.50
N THR A 82 -11.09 11.07 -3.35
CA THR A 82 -11.16 12.53 -3.16
C THR A 82 -10.59 12.98 -1.81
N LYS A 83 -10.62 12.12 -0.79
CA LYS A 83 -10.15 12.46 0.58
C LYS A 83 -8.65 12.62 0.67
N TYR A 84 -7.90 12.07 -0.28
CA TYR A 84 -6.47 12.28 -0.44
C TYR A 84 -6.11 12.92 -1.79
N ASN A 85 -7.12 13.44 -2.51
CA ASN A 85 -6.97 14.06 -3.82
C ASN A 85 -6.13 13.19 -4.79
N LEU A 86 -6.43 11.89 -4.81
CA LEU A 86 -5.91 10.96 -5.81
C LEU A 86 -6.61 11.23 -7.16
N ILE A 87 -5.89 11.06 -8.26
CA ILE A 87 -6.40 11.37 -9.60
C ILE A 87 -7.49 10.36 -9.96
N SER A 88 -8.73 10.81 -10.21
CA SER A 88 -9.88 9.92 -10.46
C SER A 88 -9.78 9.06 -11.72
N THR A 89 -8.85 9.34 -12.62
CA THR A 89 -8.59 8.57 -13.84
C THR A 89 -7.31 7.73 -13.75
N ASP A 90 -6.67 7.71 -12.59
CA ASP A 90 -5.48 6.91 -12.36
C ASP A 90 -5.88 5.45 -12.14
N GLY A 91 -5.42 4.58 -13.05
CA GLY A 91 -5.62 3.13 -12.98
C GLY A 91 -4.85 2.46 -11.84
N GLY A 92 -4.00 3.22 -11.15
CA GLY A 92 -3.30 2.77 -9.97
C GLY A 92 -1.87 2.32 -10.22
N GLY A 93 -1.35 1.59 -9.25
CA GLY A 93 0.01 1.05 -9.24
C GLY A 93 0.17 0.06 -8.10
N GLN A 94 1.35 -0.54 -8.00
CA GLN A 94 1.70 -1.55 -7.02
C GLN A 94 2.96 -1.12 -6.27
N TYR A 95 2.79 -0.76 -4.99
CA TYR A 95 3.91 -0.69 -4.05
C TYR A 95 4.26 -2.11 -3.61
N ASP A 96 5.49 -2.54 -3.86
CA ASP A 96 5.93 -3.86 -3.44
C ASP A 96 7.37 -3.89 -2.93
N HIS A 97 7.75 -5.04 -2.37
CA HIS A 97 9.06 -5.28 -1.78
C HIS A 97 10.27 -5.12 -2.73
N LYS A 98 10.06 -5.07 -4.04
CA LYS A 98 11.10 -4.80 -5.04
C LYS A 98 11.35 -3.30 -5.17
N ASP A 99 10.29 -2.50 -5.22
CA ASP A 99 10.37 -1.05 -5.43
C ASP A 99 10.68 -0.30 -4.13
N LEU A 100 10.27 -0.88 -2.99
CA LEU A 100 10.54 -0.38 -1.64
C LEU A 100 11.46 -1.35 -0.88
N PRO A 101 12.76 -1.41 -1.21
CA PRO A 101 13.69 -2.33 -0.57
C PRO A 101 13.81 -2.06 0.93
N HIS A 102 14.09 -3.12 1.68
CA HIS A 102 14.15 -3.14 3.15
C HIS A 102 12.81 -2.87 3.87
N GLY A 103 11.76 -2.46 3.17
CA GLY A 103 10.41 -2.40 3.71
C GLY A 103 9.89 -3.80 4.06
N THR A 104 9.04 -3.88 5.08
CA THR A 104 8.40 -5.14 5.49
C THR A 104 6.92 -4.92 5.83
N CYS A 105 6.16 -6.00 5.85
CA CYS A 105 4.73 -6.00 6.17
C CYS A 105 4.47 -7.10 7.19
N ASN A 106 4.05 -6.76 8.41
CA ASN A 106 4.03 -7.66 9.57
C ASN A 106 5.35 -8.43 9.79
N GLY A 107 6.48 -7.79 9.45
CA GLY A 107 7.83 -8.37 9.56
C GLY A 107 8.18 -9.32 8.42
N LEU A 108 7.26 -9.50 7.47
CA LEU A 108 7.46 -10.33 6.29
C LEU A 108 8.09 -9.50 5.18
N LYS A 109 9.06 -10.10 4.48
CA LYS A 109 9.78 -9.49 3.37
C LYS A 109 8.88 -9.22 2.16
N TYR A 110 7.94 -10.12 1.88
CA TYR A 110 7.15 -10.06 0.67
C TYR A 110 5.83 -9.36 0.96
N PHE A 111 5.52 -8.33 0.18
CA PHE A 111 4.23 -7.67 0.22
C PHE A 111 3.88 -7.12 -1.15
N VAL A 112 2.58 -6.88 -1.35
CA VAL A 112 2.03 -6.06 -2.43
C VAL A 112 1.00 -5.13 -1.82
N ASN A 113 0.95 -3.91 -2.32
CA ASN A 113 -0.07 -2.95 -1.99
C ASN A 113 -0.48 -2.17 -3.23
N LEU A 114 -1.75 -2.25 -3.59
CA LEU A 114 -2.30 -1.56 -4.74
C LEU A 114 -3.33 -0.54 -4.29
N VAL A 115 -3.33 0.58 -5.00
CA VAL A 115 -4.26 1.69 -4.85
C VAL A 115 -4.76 2.01 -6.25
N GLU A 116 -6.06 1.89 -6.49
CA GLU A 116 -6.73 2.05 -7.79
C GLU A 116 -7.78 3.15 -7.67
N PRO A 117 -7.39 4.43 -7.86
CA PRO A 117 -8.29 5.57 -7.74
C PRO A 117 -9.49 5.51 -8.70
N ASP A 118 -9.29 5.07 -9.94
CA ASP A 118 -10.33 4.98 -10.98
C ASP A 118 -11.51 4.07 -10.61
N SER A 119 -11.24 3.02 -9.84
CA SER A 119 -12.23 2.03 -9.40
C SER A 119 -12.57 2.14 -7.90
N ASN A 120 -11.94 3.09 -7.21
CA ASN A 120 -12.03 3.30 -5.77
C ASN A 120 -11.67 2.04 -4.98
N VAL A 121 -10.66 1.29 -5.40
CA VAL A 121 -10.24 0.04 -4.75
C VAL A 121 -8.86 0.19 -4.15
N PHE A 122 -8.62 -0.47 -3.03
CA PHE A 122 -7.28 -0.71 -2.53
C PHE A 122 -7.15 -2.13 -1.99
N CYS A 123 -5.91 -2.60 -1.87
CA CYS A 123 -5.60 -3.85 -1.20
C CYS A 123 -4.15 -3.84 -0.74
N ILE A 124 -3.89 -4.50 0.39
CA ILE A 124 -2.55 -4.81 0.88
C ILE A 124 -2.51 -6.27 1.29
N ARG A 125 -1.42 -6.96 0.95
CA ARG A 125 -1.15 -8.33 1.40
C ARG A 125 0.30 -8.46 1.87
N CYS A 126 0.50 -8.89 3.11
CA CYS A 126 1.78 -9.34 3.65
C CYS A 126 1.90 -10.86 3.42
N CYS A 127 3.01 -11.34 2.86
CA CYS A 127 3.17 -12.72 2.41
C CYS A 127 4.37 -13.41 3.04
N GLN A 128 4.17 -14.67 3.45
CA GLN A 128 5.25 -15.51 3.97
C GLN A 128 6.28 -15.85 2.88
N LYS A 129 5.82 -16.14 1.66
CA LYS A 129 6.69 -16.48 0.53
C LYS A 129 6.38 -15.58 -0.67
N LYS A 130 7.38 -15.42 -1.53
CA LYS A 130 7.26 -14.64 -2.78
C LYS A 130 6.05 -15.07 -3.63
N LYS A 131 5.76 -16.37 -3.71
CA LYS A 131 4.67 -16.91 -4.51
C LYS A 131 3.26 -16.51 -4.04
N ASP A 132 3.13 -16.05 -2.79
CA ASP A 132 1.83 -15.68 -2.21
C ASP A 132 1.48 -14.21 -2.54
N CYS A 133 2.45 -13.45 -3.06
CA CYS A 133 2.36 -12.03 -3.45
C CYS A 133 2.82 -11.86 -4.91
N ASN A 134 1.86 -11.64 -5.82
CA ASN A 134 2.14 -11.56 -7.25
C ASN A 134 2.68 -10.17 -7.66
N THR A 135 3.99 -10.08 -7.78
CA THR A 135 4.71 -8.91 -8.33
C THR A 135 5.02 -9.13 -9.81
N GLY A 136 4.32 -8.46 -10.73
CA GLY A 136 4.50 -8.64 -12.18
C GLY A 136 3.21 -8.70 -13.01
N ILE A 137 2.05 -8.58 -12.35
CA ILE A 137 0.73 -8.45 -12.99
C ILE A 137 -0.03 -7.25 -12.41
N SER A 138 0.69 -6.18 -12.02
CA SER A 138 0.15 -4.99 -11.36
C SER A 138 -1.03 -4.36 -12.11
N THR A 139 -1.01 -4.39 -13.45
CA THR A 139 -2.10 -3.89 -14.31
C THR A 139 -3.41 -4.70 -14.23
N GLN A 140 -3.42 -5.87 -13.59
CA GLN A 140 -4.65 -6.65 -13.37
C GLN A 140 -5.42 -6.21 -12.12
N GLY A 141 -4.80 -5.37 -11.28
CA GLY A 141 -5.41 -4.78 -10.10
C GLY A 141 -5.71 -5.74 -8.93
N CYS A 142 -6.30 -5.18 -7.88
CA CYS A 142 -6.50 -5.78 -6.58
C CYS A 142 -7.31 -7.05 -6.65
N ARG A 143 -8.39 -7.06 -7.44
CA ARG A 143 -9.27 -8.24 -7.55
C ARG A 143 -8.55 -9.49 -8.06
N ARG A 144 -7.45 -9.33 -8.79
CA ARG A 144 -6.67 -10.44 -9.36
C ARG A 144 -5.42 -10.75 -8.54
N ILE A 145 -4.78 -9.72 -7.98
CA ILE A 145 -3.54 -9.86 -7.20
C ILE A 145 -3.81 -10.27 -5.76
N VAL A 146 -4.85 -9.69 -5.16
CA VAL A 146 -5.31 -9.94 -3.78
C VAL A 146 -6.80 -10.29 -3.81
N PRO A 147 -7.16 -11.50 -4.26
CA PRO A 147 -8.54 -11.97 -4.19
C PRO A 147 -9.03 -12.17 -2.75
#